data_AF-A0A6P3EQD3-F1
#
_entry.id   AF-A0A6P3EQD3-F1
#
_cell.length_a   1.000
_cell.length_b   1.000
_cell.length_c   1.000
_cell.angle_alpha   90.00
_cell.angle_beta   90.00
_cell.angle_gamma   90.00
#
_symmetry.space_group_name_H-M   'P 1'
#
loop_
_entity.id
_entity.type
_entity.pdbx_description
1 polymer ?
#
loop_
_entity_poly.entity_id
_entity_poly.type
_entity_poly.pdbx_seq_one_letter_code
_entity_poly.pdbx_strand_id
1 'polypeptide(L)'
;MVSESHHEALAAPPVTTAAPVLPHNATEPASPGEGKEDAFSKLKEKFMNELHKIPLPPWALIAIAIVAVLLVLTCCFCICKKCLFKKKNKKKGKEKGGKNAINMKDVKDLGKTMKDQALKDDDAETGLTDGEEKEEPKEEEKLGKLQYSLDYDFQNNQLLVGIIQAAELPALDMGGTSDPYVKVFLLPDKKKKFETKVHRKTLNPVFNEQFTFKVPYSELGGKTLVMAVYDFDRFSKHDIIGEFKVPMNTVDFGHVTEEWRDLQSAEKEEQEKLGDICFSLRYVPTAGKLTVVILEAKNLKKMDVGGLSDPYVKIHLMQNGKRLKKKKTTIKKNTLNPYYNESFSFEVPFEQIQKVQVVVTVLDYDKIGKNDAIGKVFVGYNSTGAELRHWSDMLANPRRPIAQWHTLQVEEEVDAMLAVKK
;
A
#
# COMPACT_ATOMS: atom_id res chain seq x y z
N MET A 1 -37.68 -79.55 32.33
CA MET A 1 -36.68 -79.33 31.26
C MET A 1 -36.17 -77.91 31.47
N VAL A 2 -35.15 -77.71 32.32
CA VAL A 2 -33.69 -77.94 32.09
C VAL A 2 -33.07 -76.68 31.46
N SER A 3 -32.05 -75.99 32.02
CA SER A 3 -31.40 -75.96 33.35
C SER A 3 -30.68 -74.58 33.45
N GLU A 4 -30.59 -73.86 34.59
CA GLU A 4 -29.60 -74.00 35.69
C GLU A 4 -28.12 -74.00 35.21
N SER A 5 -27.14 -73.29 35.82
CA SER A 5 -27.02 -72.90 37.25
C SER A 5 -26.05 -71.71 37.58
N HIS A 6 -26.39 -70.97 38.66
CA HIS A 6 -25.54 -70.49 39.79
C HIS A 6 -24.52 -69.30 39.75
N HIS A 7 -24.77 -68.30 40.64
CA HIS A 7 -23.90 -67.68 41.71
C HIS A 7 -22.46 -67.15 41.43
N GLU A 8 -21.84 -66.20 42.17
CA GLU A 8 -22.23 -65.05 43.04
C GLU A 8 -20.96 -64.13 43.21
N ALA A 9 -20.97 -63.06 44.04
CA ALA A 9 -19.94 -62.00 44.12
C ALA A 9 -19.11 -61.97 45.44
N LEU A 10 -17.97 -61.24 45.50
CA LEU A 10 -17.65 -60.17 46.51
C LEU A 10 -16.22 -59.55 46.48
N ALA A 11 -16.13 -58.25 46.83
CA ALA A 11 -15.09 -57.55 47.65
C ALA A 11 -13.60 -57.35 47.18
N ALA A 12 -12.82 -56.60 48.00
CA ALA A 12 -11.43 -56.05 47.84
C ALA A 12 -10.72 -55.97 49.25
N PRO A 13 -9.56 -55.28 49.54
CA PRO A 13 -8.44 -54.62 48.80
C PRO A 13 -7.04 -55.22 49.26
N PRO A 14 -5.94 -54.56 49.75
CA PRO A 14 -5.27 -53.23 49.53
C PRO A 14 -3.68 -53.20 49.38
N VAL A 15 -3.16 -52.03 48.94
CA VAL A 15 -1.89 -51.26 49.24
C VAL A 15 -0.68 -51.87 50.03
N THR A 16 0.59 -51.61 49.59
CA THR A 16 1.81 -51.12 50.37
C THR A 16 3.11 -51.00 49.47
N THR A 17 4.26 -50.49 49.97
CA THR A 17 5.49 -49.98 49.28
C THR A 17 6.76 -50.90 49.40
N ALA A 18 8.06 -50.62 49.09
CA ALA A 18 8.90 -49.39 48.94
C ALA A 18 10.19 -49.50 48.03
N ALA A 19 11.42 -49.19 48.52
CA ALA A 19 12.72 -48.97 47.79
C ALA A 19 13.95 -49.42 48.68
N PRO A 20 15.29 -49.15 48.44
CA PRO A 20 16.07 -48.42 47.39
C PRO A 20 17.44 -49.09 46.97
N VAL A 21 18.46 -48.33 46.44
CA VAL A 21 19.97 -48.46 46.52
C VAL A 21 20.78 -48.14 45.21
N LEU A 22 22.05 -47.67 45.34
CA LEU A 22 23.09 -47.35 44.31
C LEU A 22 24.49 -47.90 44.75
N PRO A 23 25.54 -48.05 43.88
CA PRO A 23 26.68 -47.07 43.89
C PRO A 23 27.58 -46.95 42.60
N HIS A 24 28.59 -46.07 42.72
CA HIS A 24 29.64 -45.55 41.78
C HIS A 24 30.69 -46.51 41.17
N ASN A 25 31.42 -46.07 40.11
CA ASN A 25 32.87 -45.71 40.18
C ASN A 25 33.45 -44.95 38.96
N ALA A 26 34.71 -44.45 39.03
CA ALA A 26 35.41 -43.64 38.01
C ALA A 26 36.96 -43.78 38.05
N THR A 27 37.73 -43.23 37.07
CA THR A 27 39.03 -42.49 37.18
C THR A 27 39.70 -42.24 35.78
N GLU A 28 40.64 -41.28 35.71
CA GLU A 28 41.35 -40.66 34.55
C GLU A 28 42.71 -41.38 34.18
N PRO A 29 43.80 -40.81 33.55
CA PRO A 29 44.06 -39.49 32.91
C PRO A 29 45.00 -39.39 31.64
N ALA A 30 45.09 -38.17 31.08
CA ALA A 30 46.27 -37.50 30.43
C ALA A 30 46.76 -37.80 28.97
N SER A 31 47.69 -36.94 28.50
CA SER A 31 48.14 -36.65 27.09
C SER A 31 49.67 -36.48 27.00
N PRO A 32 50.36 -36.19 25.85
CA PRO A 32 49.93 -35.66 24.53
C PRO A 32 50.38 -36.58 23.34
N GLY A 33 50.75 -36.17 22.10
CA GLY A 33 50.97 -34.85 21.44
C GLY A 33 51.46 -34.96 19.96
N GLU A 34 51.60 -33.80 19.27
CA GLU A 34 52.00 -33.60 17.84
C GLU A 34 51.11 -34.28 16.76
N GLY A 35 51.00 -33.85 15.49
CA GLY A 35 51.45 -32.65 14.76
C GLY A 35 50.45 -32.32 13.61
N LYS A 36 50.44 -31.09 13.07
CA LYS A 36 49.25 -30.55 12.36
C LYS A 36 49.00 -30.98 10.91
N GLU A 37 50.00 -31.42 10.16
CA GLU A 37 49.85 -31.65 8.71
C GLU A 37 48.99 -32.90 8.41
N ASP A 38 49.21 -33.94 9.21
CA ASP A 38 48.49 -35.20 9.21
C ASP A 38 46.97 -35.00 9.42
N ALA A 39 46.59 -34.04 10.26
CA ALA A 39 45.21 -33.67 10.51
C ALA A 39 44.53 -33.00 9.31
N PHE A 40 45.26 -32.19 8.52
CA PHE A 40 44.71 -31.54 7.33
C PHE A 40 44.49 -32.53 6.18
N SER A 41 45.44 -33.46 5.97
CA SER A 41 45.30 -34.55 5.00
C SER A 41 44.12 -35.47 5.35
N LYS A 42 44.04 -35.94 6.60
CA LYS A 42 42.94 -36.79 7.08
C LYS A 42 41.57 -36.08 7.04
N LEU A 43 41.53 -34.76 7.23
CA LEU A 43 40.30 -33.97 7.05
C LEU A 43 39.91 -33.83 5.58
N LYS A 44 40.88 -33.58 4.68
CA LYS A 44 40.67 -33.50 3.23
C LYS A 44 40.14 -34.83 2.66
N GLU A 45 40.73 -35.95 3.04
CA GLU A 45 40.27 -37.29 2.61
C GLU A 45 38.87 -37.61 3.12
N LYS A 46 38.57 -37.35 4.41
CA LYS A 46 37.21 -37.50 4.95
C LYS A 46 36.20 -36.62 4.23
N PHE A 47 36.54 -35.36 3.95
CA PHE A 47 35.65 -34.43 3.24
C PHE A 47 35.37 -34.90 1.81
N MET A 48 36.40 -35.36 1.08
CA MET A 48 36.25 -35.91 -0.27
C MET A 48 35.44 -37.22 -0.28
N ASN A 49 35.61 -38.12 0.70
CA ASN A 49 34.84 -39.36 0.80
C ASN A 49 33.37 -39.15 1.17
N GLU A 50 33.03 -38.12 1.96
CA GLU A 50 31.64 -37.75 2.20
C GLU A 50 31.01 -37.06 0.98
N LEU A 51 31.77 -36.23 0.23
CA LEU A 51 31.26 -35.54 -0.95
C LEU A 51 30.75 -36.51 -2.04
N HIS A 52 31.37 -37.68 -2.19
CA HIS A 52 30.97 -38.72 -3.14
C HIS A 52 29.71 -39.52 -2.73
N LYS A 53 29.18 -39.34 -1.51
CA LYS A 53 27.93 -39.98 -1.05
C LYS A 53 26.69 -39.13 -1.31
N ILE A 54 26.85 -37.86 -1.68
CA ILE A 54 25.75 -36.92 -1.88
C ILE A 54 25.33 -36.99 -3.37
N PRO A 55 24.08 -37.39 -3.70
CA PRO A 55 23.64 -37.55 -5.09
C PRO A 55 23.28 -36.20 -5.72
N LEU A 56 24.30 -35.35 -5.93
CA LEU A 56 24.18 -34.06 -6.62
C LEU A 56 25.08 -34.02 -7.86
N PRO A 57 24.61 -33.45 -8.97
CA PRO A 57 25.39 -33.39 -10.21
C PRO A 57 26.62 -32.48 -10.05
N PRO A 58 27.74 -32.74 -10.76
CA PRO A 58 29.01 -32.03 -10.53
C PRO A 58 28.94 -30.50 -10.62
N TRP A 59 28.05 -29.96 -11.48
CA TRP A 59 27.84 -28.51 -11.61
C TRP A 59 27.33 -27.85 -10.32
N ALA A 60 26.55 -28.57 -9.50
CA ALA A 60 26.01 -28.04 -8.24
C ALA A 60 27.12 -27.87 -7.18
N LEU A 61 28.06 -28.81 -7.12
CA LEU A 61 29.24 -28.71 -6.24
C LEU A 61 30.16 -27.55 -6.66
N ILE A 62 30.34 -27.34 -7.96
CA ILE A 62 31.08 -26.19 -8.52
C ILE A 62 30.37 -24.87 -8.17
N ALA A 63 29.04 -24.80 -8.31
CA ALA A 63 28.27 -23.62 -7.93
C ALA A 63 28.40 -23.28 -6.43
N ILE A 64 28.31 -24.29 -5.55
CA ILE A 64 28.52 -24.11 -4.10
C ILE A 64 29.94 -23.61 -3.79
N ALA A 65 30.96 -24.13 -4.48
CA ALA A 65 32.34 -23.66 -4.33
C ALA A 65 32.51 -22.20 -4.77
N ILE A 66 31.88 -21.79 -5.88
CA ILE A 66 31.88 -20.40 -6.35
C ILE A 66 31.20 -19.47 -5.33
N VAL A 67 30.04 -19.86 -4.80
CA VAL A 67 29.33 -19.08 -3.75
C VAL A 67 30.18 -18.97 -2.47
N ALA A 68 30.87 -20.04 -2.06
CA ALA A 68 31.78 -20.00 -0.92
C ALA A 68 32.97 -19.05 -1.16
N VAL A 69 33.58 -19.06 -2.36
CA VAL A 69 34.65 -18.13 -2.74
C VAL A 69 34.14 -16.68 -2.77
N LEU A 70 32.94 -16.42 -3.29
CA LEU A 70 32.33 -15.08 -3.27
C LEU A 70 32.02 -14.60 -1.85
N LEU A 71 31.60 -15.49 -0.94
CA LEU A 71 31.42 -15.16 0.48
C LEU A 71 32.75 -14.86 1.18
N VAL A 72 33.82 -15.59 0.87
CA VAL A 72 35.17 -15.28 1.37
C VAL A 72 35.68 -13.95 0.81
N LEU A 73 35.52 -13.69 -0.49
CA LEU A 73 35.94 -12.43 -1.13
C LEU A 73 35.17 -11.22 -0.59
N THR A 74 33.85 -11.33 -0.40
CA THR A 74 33.05 -10.25 0.21
C THR A 74 33.37 -10.06 1.70
N CYS A 75 33.66 -11.13 2.44
CA CYS A 75 34.14 -11.02 3.82
C CYS A 75 35.52 -10.34 3.89
N CYS A 76 36.47 -10.73 3.03
CA CYS A 76 37.76 -10.06 2.88
C CYS A 76 37.61 -8.60 2.48
N PHE A 77 36.73 -8.26 1.54
CA PHE A 77 36.43 -6.87 1.16
C PHE A 77 35.86 -6.06 2.34
N CYS A 78 34.95 -6.64 3.12
CA CYS A 78 34.44 -6.05 4.36
C CYS A 78 35.54 -5.81 5.40
N ILE A 79 36.47 -6.76 5.59
CA ILE A 79 37.62 -6.63 6.48
C ILE A 79 38.58 -5.54 5.98
N CYS A 80 38.92 -5.54 4.69
CA CYS A 80 39.76 -4.50 4.07
C CYS A 80 39.14 -3.12 4.23
N LYS A 81 37.83 -2.94 4.00
CA LYS A 81 37.12 -1.67 4.23
C LYS A 81 37.17 -1.26 5.71
N LYS A 82 36.99 -2.21 6.64
CA LYS A 82 37.05 -2.00 8.10
C LYS A 82 38.47 -1.71 8.63
N CYS A 83 39.51 -2.08 7.89
CA CYS A 83 40.91 -1.78 8.18
C CYS A 83 41.39 -0.48 7.52
N LEU A 84 41.01 -0.18 6.29
CA LEU A 84 41.39 1.05 5.58
C LEU A 84 40.78 2.30 6.22
N PHE A 85 39.49 2.26 6.60
CA PHE A 85 38.84 3.38 7.31
C PHE A 85 39.36 3.59 8.74
N LYS A 86 40.16 2.66 9.30
CA LYS A 86 40.71 2.78 10.66
C LYS A 86 41.90 3.75 10.78
N LYS A 87 42.43 4.30 9.67
CA LYS A 87 43.64 5.15 9.68
C LYS A 87 43.38 6.67 9.81
N LYS A 88 42.12 7.13 9.85
CA LYS A 88 41.77 8.57 9.93
C LYS A 88 40.90 8.95 11.14
N ASN A 89 41.38 8.61 12.35
CA ASN A 89 41.26 9.45 13.57
C ASN A 89 41.93 8.77 14.79
N LYS A 90 43.09 9.27 15.23
CA LYS A 90 43.73 8.82 16.49
C LYS A 90 44.61 9.91 17.13
N LYS A 91 44.00 10.90 17.81
CA LYS A 91 44.74 11.79 18.73
C LYS A 91 43.87 12.44 19.83
N LYS A 92 43.84 11.78 21.01
CA LYS A 92 43.35 12.26 22.34
C LYS A 92 41.83 12.57 22.45
N GLY A 93 41.15 12.37 23.58
CA GLY A 93 41.61 11.96 24.92
C GLY A 93 40.56 11.23 25.78
N LYS A 94 40.96 10.90 27.02
CA LYS A 94 40.38 9.91 27.97
C LYS A 94 39.09 10.36 28.70
N GLU A 95 38.24 9.38 29.02
CA GLU A 95 37.45 9.21 30.28
C GLU A 95 36.69 10.39 30.94
N LYS A 96 35.35 10.36 30.89
CA LYS A 96 34.47 9.77 31.95
C LYS A 96 33.00 9.78 31.52
N GLY A 97 32.14 8.99 32.16
CA GLY A 97 30.77 8.71 31.70
C GLY A 97 29.69 9.66 32.26
N GLY A 98 28.57 9.78 31.52
CA GLY A 98 27.36 10.42 32.02
C GLY A 98 26.29 10.74 30.95
N LYS A 99 25.15 10.02 31.03
CA LYS A 99 23.82 10.33 30.43
C LYS A 99 23.74 10.45 28.87
N ASN A 100 22.74 9.80 28.28
CA ASN A 100 22.40 9.95 26.85
C ASN A 100 21.81 11.34 26.56
N ALA A 101 22.68 12.32 26.29
CA ALA A 101 22.28 13.63 25.81
C ALA A 101 22.03 13.58 24.28
N ILE A 102 20.82 13.17 23.88
CA ILE A 102 20.35 13.27 22.48
C ILE A 102 20.53 14.73 22.02
N ASN A 103 21.38 14.97 21.01
CA ASN A 103 21.69 16.34 20.62
C ASN A 103 20.55 16.91 19.78
N MET A 104 20.19 18.17 20.01
CA MET A 104 19.13 18.83 19.24
C MET A 104 19.54 19.06 17.77
N LYS A 105 20.82 18.96 17.45
CA LYS A 105 21.34 18.98 16.07
C LYS A 105 20.91 17.71 15.33
N ASP A 106 21.28 16.53 15.83
CA ASP A 106 20.97 15.22 15.25
C ASP A 106 19.50 15.06 14.81
N VAL A 107 18.56 15.57 15.63
CA VAL A 107 17.11 15.54 15.33
C VAL A 107 16.74 16.47 14.18
N LYS A 108 17.32 17.67 14.14
CA LYS A 108 17.11 18.65 13.06
C LYS A 108 17.78 18.23 11.76
N ASP A 109 18.97 17.67 11.85
CA ASP A 109 19.74 17.20 10.69
C ASP A 109 19.06 15.97 10.07
N LEU A 110 18.47 15.09 10.88
CA LEU A 110 17.54 14.05 10.43
C LEU A 110 16.29 14.62 9.75
N GLY A 111 15.60 15.57 10.40
CA GLY A 111 14.40 16.20 9.84
C GLY A 111 14.69 16.91 8.51
N LYS A 112 15.84 17.58 8.40
CA LYS A 112 16.32 18.17 7.15
C LYS A 112 16.60 17.09 6.11
N THR A 113 17.32 16.01 6.45
CA THR A 113 17.61 14.91 5.51
C THR A 113 16.34 14.29 4.94
N MET A 114 15.31 14.09 5.78
CA MET A 114 14.00 13.61 5.33
C MET A 114 13.23 14.64 4.49
N LYS A 115 13.43 15.94 4.72
CA LYS A 115 12.84 17.01 3.90
C LYS A 115 13.54 17.16 2.55
N ASP A 116 14.86 17.04 2.52
CA ASP A 116 15.70 16.99 1.32
C ASP A 116 15.50 15.66 0.52
N GLN A 117 14.72 14.71 1.07
CA GLN A 117 14.17 13.55 0.35
C GLN A 117 12.73 13.82 -0.11
N ALA A 118 11.83 14.26 0.78
CA ALA A 118 10.45 14.57 0.40
C ALA A 118 10.36 15.58 -0.76
N LEU A 119 11.23 16.59 -0.75
CA LEU A 119 11.34 17.55 -1.86
C LEU A 119 11.85 16.90 -3.16
N LYS A 120 12.64 15.83 -3.12
CA LYS A 120 13.06 15.10 -4.33
C LYS A 120 12.01 14.12 -4.83
N ASP A 121 11.21 13.58 -3.93
CA ASP A 121 10.03 12.80 -4.29
C ASP A 121 9.01 13.76 -4.96
N ASP A 122 8.78 14.96 -4.39
CA ASP A 122 7.99 16.05 -4.99
C ASP A 122 8.60 16.53 -6.34
N ASP A 123 9.91 16.81 -6.42
CA ASP A 123 10.61 17.30 -7.63
C ASP A 123 10.65 16.24 -8.74
N ALA A 124 10.71 14.95 -8.41
CA ALA A 124 10.62 13.86 -9.39
C ALA A 124 9.22 13.69 -10.00
N GLU A 125 8.20 14.31 -9.38
CA GLU A 125 6.83 14.40 -9.88
C GLU A 125 6.52 15.80 -10.48
N THR A 126 7.41 16.80 -10.35
CA THR A 126 7.11 18.22 -10.72
C THR A 126 8.21 19.05 -11.40
N GLY A 127 9.44 18.56 -11.61
CA GLY A 127 10.39 19.17 -12.56
C GLY A 127 10.01 18.84 -14.01
N LEU A 128 10.02 19.75 -14.99
CA LEU A 128 10.79 21.00 -15.20
C LEU A 128 9.85 22.22 -15.21
N THR A 129 10.03 23.27 -14.39
CA THR A 129 11.02 24.39 -14.42
C THR A 129 10.95 25.33 -15.62
N ASP A 130 10.71 26.62 -15.36
CA ASP A 130 10.69 27.69 -16.37
C ASP A 130 12.04 27.82 -17.13
N GLY A 131 11.98 27.61 -18.44
CA GLY A 131 13.04 27.94 -19.40
C GLY A 131 12.42 28.15 -20.77
N GLU A 132 13.02 29.00 -21.61
CA GLU A 132 12.56 29.25 -22.99
C GLU A 132 12.97 28.09 -23.93
N GLU A 133 12.51 26.88 -23.61
CA GLU A 133 12.55 25.76 -24.54
C GLU A 133 11.49 25.98 -25.62
N LYS A 134 11.89 25.80 -26.88
CA LYS A 134 10.94 25.82 -28.00
C LYS A 134 10.00 24.64 -27.84
N GLU A 135 8.72 24.85 -28.15
CA GLU A 135 7.74 23.77 -28.26
C GLU A 135 8.16 22.80 -29.38
N GLU A 136 8.91 21.75 -29.02
CA GLU A 136 8.84 20.51 -29.78
C GLU A 136 7.42 19.95 -29.57
N PRO A 137 6.68 19.64 -30.65
CA PRO A 137 5.31 19.18 -30.51
C PRO A 137 5.31 17.85 -29.77
N LYS A 138 4.60 17.80 -28.64
CA LYS A 138 4.23 16.52 -28.03
C LYS A 138 3.55 15.67 -29.10
N GLU A 139 4.05 14.46 -29.33
CA GLU A 139 3.33 13.52 -30.18
C GLU A 139 1.94 13.30 -29.56
N GLU A 140 0.89 13.63 -30.31
CA GLU A 140 -0.48 13.38 -29.87
C GLU A 140 -0.67 11.86 -29.77
N GLU A 141 -0.68 11.33 -28.54
CA GLU A 141 -0.97 9.93 -28.27
C GLU A 141 -2.35 9.60 -28.87
N LYS A 142 -2.35 8.89 -30.00
CA LYS A 142 -3.58 8.51 -30.69
C LYS A 142 -4.27 7.39 -29.93
N LEU A 143 -5.20 7.78 -29.07
CA LEU A 143 -6.05 6.86 -28.30
C LEU A 143 -7.14 6.19 -29.15
N GLY A 144 -7.20 6.52 -30.45
CA GLY A 144 -8.16 6.00 -31.42
C GLY A 144 -9.42 6.86 -31.55
N LYS A 145 -10.42 6.33 -32.25
CA LYS A 145 -11.71 6.99 -32.54
C LYS A 145 -12.88 6.06 -32.24
N LEU A 146 -14.01 6.61 -31.82
CA LEU A 146 -15.29 5.89 -31.69
C LEU A 146 -16.32 6.45 -32.69
N GLN A 147 -17.02 5.56 -33.38
CA GLN A 147 -18.21 5.84 -34.16
C GLN A 147 -19.45 5.53 -33.31
N TYR A 148 -20.34 6.50 -33.19
CA TYR A 148 -21.55 6.40 -32.39
C TYR A 148 -22.72 7.11 -33.07
N SER A 149 -23.93 6.75 -32.68
CA SER A 149 -25.16 7.44 -33.10
C SER A 149 -26.03 7.85 -31.92
N LEU A 150 -26.73 8.96 -32.07
CA LEU A 150 -27.71 9.52 -31.15
C LEU A 150 -29.04 9.76 -31.86
N ASP A 151 -30.11 9.36 -31.21
CA ASP A 151 -31.49 9.63 -31.61
C ASP A 151 -32.34 9.86 -30.35
N TYR A 152 -33.48 10.55 -30.47
CA TYR A 152 -34.37 10.79 -29.34
C TYR A 152 -35.81 10.43 -29.67
N ASP A 153 -36.33 9.41 -28.99
CA ASP A 153 -37.72 9.00 -29.11
C ASP A 153 -38.62 9.97 -28.32
N PHE A 154 -39.17 10.94 -29.04
CA PHE A 154 -40.14 11.91 -28.52
C PHE A 154 -41.48 11.29 -28.10
N GLN A 155 -41.83 10.09 -28.58
CA GLN A 155 -43.08 9.40 -28.18
C GLN A 155 -42.90 8.73 -26.82
N ASN A 156 -41.80 8.00 -26.63
CA ASN A 156 -41.53 7.25 -25.40
C ASN A 156 -40.67 8.01 -24.38
N ASN A 157 -40.17 9.21 -24.72
CA ASN A 157 -39.28 10.07 -23.93
C ASN A 157 -37.96 9.39 -23.52
N GLN A 158 -37.21 8.88 -24.52
CA GLN A 158 -35.99 8.11 -24.28
C GLN A 158 -34.89 8.49 -25.30
N LEU A 159 -33.68 8.77 -24.79
CA LEU A 159 -32.48 8.94 -25.61
C LEU A 159 -31.97 7.56 -26.04
N LEU A 160 -31.77 7.37 -27.33
CA LEU A 160 -31.14 6.21 -27.94
C LEU A 160 -29.67 6.52 -28.21
N VAL A 161 -28.77 5.63 -27.78
CA VAL A 161 -27.33 5.75 -27.97
C VAL A 161 -26.81 4.47 -28.63
N GLY A 162 -26.44 4.55 -29.90
CA GLY A 162 -25.79 3.47 -30.63
C GLY A 162 -24.27 3.55 -30.51
N ILE A 163 -23.64 2.46 -30.07
CA ILE A 163 -22.19 2.28 -30.14
C ILE A 163 -21.91 1.34 -31.33
N ILE A 164 -21.35 1.90 -32.40
CA ILE A 164 -21.24 1.21 -33.69
C ILE A 164 -19.92 0.44 -33.73
N GLN A 165 -18.80 1.15 -33.76
CA GLN A 165 -17.45 0.58 -33.80
C GLN A 165 -16.41 1.56 -33.27
N ALA A 166 -15.24 1.07 -32.88
CA ALA A 166 -14.05 1.90 -32.66
C ALA A 166 -12.96 1.54 -33.68
N ALA A 167 -12.02 2.46 -33.89
CA ALA A 167 -10.88 2.28 -34.78
C ALA A 167 -9.61 2.90 -34.20
N GLU A 168 -8.45 2.40 -34.65
CA GLU A 168 -7.11 2.91 -34.26
C GLU A 168 -6.86 2.93 -32.73
N LEU A 169 -7.47 2.00 -31.96
CA LEU A 169 -7.21 1.93 -30.52
C LEU A 169 -5.74 1.52 -30.23
N PRO A 170 -5.11 2.05 -29.17
CA PRO A 170 -3.81 1.58 -28.70
C PRO A 170 -3.90 0.14 -28.17
N ALA A 171 -2.80 -0.59 -28.29
CA ALA A 171 -2.65 -1.92 -27.69
C ALA A 171 -2.06 -1.80 -26.28
N LEU A 172 -2.83 -2.19 -25.25
CA LEU A 172 -2.36 -2.22 -23.86
C LEU A 172 -1.95 -3.62 -23.39
N ASP A 173 -2.42 -4.70 -24.02
CA ASP A 173 -1.94 -6.06 -23.74
C ASP A 173 -0.45 -6.22 -24.05
N MET A 174 0.25 -7.02 -23.23
CA MET A 174 1.56 -7.60 -23.59
C MET A 174 1.55 -8.44 -24.89
N GLY A 175 0.37 -8.72 -25.45
CA GLY A 175 0.17 -9.41 -26.72
C GLY A 175 0.15 -8.51 -27.96
N GLY A 176 0.26 -7.18 -27.82
CA GLY A 176 0.12 -6.24 -28.93
C GLY A 176 -1.34 -6.09 -29.41
N THR A 177 -2.29 -6.29 -28.51
CA THR A 177 -3.74 -6.17 -28.73
C THR A 177 -4.39 -5.45 -27.54
N SER A 178 -5.72 -5.39 -27.56
CA SER A 178 -6.57 -5.12 -26.40
C SER A 178 -7.83 -5.98 -26.49
N ASP A 179 -8.54 -6.16 -25.38
CA ASP A 179 -9.89 -6.71 -25.27
C ASP A 179 -10.92 -5.54 -25.03
N PRO A 180 -11.12 -4.58 -25.96
CA PRO A 180 -11.86 -3.35 -25.69
C PRO A 180 -13.37 -3.52 -25.46
N TYR A 181 -13.91 -2.62 -24.65
CA TYR A 181 -15.35 -2.42 -24.45
C TYR A 181 -15.69 -0.97 -24.04
N VAL A 182 -16.92 -0.52 -24.28
CA VAL A 182 -17.35 0.87 -24.04
C VAL A 182 -18.33 0.95 -22.88
N LYS A 183 -18.09 1.88 -21.95
CA LYS A 183 -19.04 2.29 -20.90
C LYS A 183 -19.75 3.57 -21.33
N VAL A 184 -21.06 3.60 -21.15
CA VAL A 184 -21.94 4.70 -21.58
C VAL A 184 -22.77 5.17 -20.39
N PHE A 185 -22.70 6.45 -20.04
CA PHE A 185 -23.47 7.04 -18.94
C PHE A 185 -23.77 8.53 -19.13
N LEU A 186 -24.84 9.03 -18.51
CA LEU A 186 -25.24 10.45 -18.56
C LEU A 186 -24.86 11.16 -17.27
N LEU A 187 -23.96 12.14 -17.33
CA LEU A 187 -23.74 13.09 -16.25
C LEU A 187 -24.96 14.02 -16.10
N PRO A 188 -25.37 14.38 -14.87
CA PRO A 188 -24.72 14.06 -13.59
C PRO A 188 -25.07 12.69 -12.98
N ASP A 189 -25.96 11.89 -13.57
CA ASP A 189 -26.38 10.57 -13.04
C ASP A 189 -25.37 9.44 -13.34
N LYS A 190 -24.22 9.48 -12.67
CA LYS A 190 -23.19 8.42 -12.71
C LYS A 190 -23.69 7.01 -12.31
N LYS A 191 -24.93 6.84 -11.83
CA LYS A 191 -25.46 5.54 -11.36
C LYS A 191 -25.93 4.63 -12.49
N LYS A 192 -26.44 5.20 -13.59
CA LYS A 192 -26.88 4.44 -14.76
C LYS A 192 -25.74 4.35 -15.77
N LYS A 193 -24.89 3.34 -15.59
CA LYS A 193 -23.86 2.94 -16.56
C LYS A 193 -24.36 1.74 -17.37
N PHE A 194 -24.30 1.82 -18.69
CA PHE A 194 -24.36 0.65 -19.58
C PHE A 194 -22.94 0.29 -20.03
N GLU A 195 -22.72 -0.97 -20.35
CA GLU A 195 -21.43 -1.48 -20.84
C GLU A 195 -21.68 -2.37 -22.07
N THR A 196 -20.87 -2.22 -23.13
CA THR A 196 -20.90 -3.13 -24.28
C THR A 196 -20.33 -4.50 -23.91
N LYS A 197 -20.52 -5.48 -24.80
CA LYS A 197 -19.73 -6.70 -24.82
C LYS A 197 -18.24 -6.38 -24.96
N VAL A 198 -17.42 -7.27 -24.40
CA VAL A 198 -15.96 -7.25 -24.55
C VAL A 198 -15.58 -7.92 -25.87
N HIS A 199 -14.93 -7.18 -26.76
CA HIS A 199 -14.44 -7.72 -28.03
C HIS A 199 -12.97 -8.09 -27.88
N ARG A 200 -12.65 -9.38 -27.96
CA ARG A 200 -11.29 -9.85 -27.65
C ARG A 200 -10.28 -9.59 -28.76
N LYS A 201 -9.07 -9.22 -28.37
CA LYS A 201 -7.86 -9.11 -29.20
C LYS A 201 -8.06 -8.33 -30.49
N THR A 202 -8.64 -7.13 -30.38
CA THR A 202 -8.88 -6.24 -31.51
C THR A 202 -8.62 -4.78 -31.15
N LEU A 203 -8.03 -4.04 -32.08
CA LEU A 203 -7.85 -2.59 -32.01
C LEU A 203 -8.92 -1.84 -32.82
N ASN A 204 -9.79 -2.58 -33.50
CA ASN A 204 -10.91 -2.06 -34.29
C ASN A 204 -12.18 -2.89 -33.99
N PRO A 205 -12.77 -2.79 -32.78
CA PRO A 205 -13.96 -3.53 -32.39
C PRO A 205 -15.22 -2.99 -33.09
N VAL A 206 -16.08 -3.89 -33.57
CA VAL A 206 -17.41 -3.56 -34.09
C VAL A 206 -18.46 -4.09 -33.12
N PHE A 207 -19.07 -3.18 -32.37
CA PHE A 207 -20.01 -3.48 -31.29
C PHE A 207 -21.45 -3.65 -31.81
N ASN A 208 -21.93 -2.66 -32.58
CA ASN A 208 -23.32 -2.54 -33.05
C ASN A 208 -24.37 -2.76 -31.93
N GLU A 209 -24.17 -2.09 -30.79
CA GLU A 209 -25.09 -2.18 -29.65
C GLU A 209 -25.81 -0.85 -29.41
N GLN A 210 -27.09 -0.91 -29.03
CA GLN A 210 -27.92 0.26 -28.74
C GLN A 210 -28.37 0.25 -27.27
N PHE A 211 -28.22 1.39 -26.61
CA PHE A 211 -28.63 1.63 -25.23
C PHE A 211 -29.72 2.69 -25.16
N THR A 212 -30.59 2.58 -24.16
CA THR A 212 -31.80 3.43 -24.05
C THR A 212 -31.88 4.09 -22.68
N PHE A 213 -31.70 5.42 -22.65
CA PHE A 213 -31.79 6.22 -21.43
C PHE A 213 -33.17 6.88 -21.33
N LYS A 214 -33.99 6.42 -20.37
CA LYS A 214 -35.28 7.04 -20.06
C LYS A 214 -35.06 8.41 -19.39
N VAL A 215 -35.19 9.47 -20.17
CA VAL A 215 -34.89 10.87 -19.82
C VAL A 215 -35.86 11.79 -20.56
N PRO A 216 -36.65 12.63 -19.86
CA PRO A 216 -37.49 13.64 -20.50
C PRO A 216 -36.67 14.69 -21.25
N TYR A 217 -37.14 15.11 -22.43
CA TYR A 217 -36.46 16.09 -23.27
C TYR A 217 -36.17 17.42 -22.54
N SER A 218 -37.07 17.85 -21.66
CA SER A 218 -36.92 19.03 -20.80
C SER A 218 -35.75 18.96 -19.82
N GLU A 219 -35.31 17.75 -19.44
CA GLU A 219 -34.10 17.57 -18.63
C GLU A 219 -32.84 17.34 -19.48
N LEU A 220 -32.99 16.99 -20.76
CA LEU A 220 -31.91 16.46 -21.59
C LEU A 220 -30.81 17.51 -21.81
N GLY A 221 -31.16 18.76 -22.13
CA GLY A 221 -30.22 19.85 -22.35
C GLY A 221 -29.36 20.24 -21.12
N GLY A 222 -29.67 19.72 -19.93
CA GLY A 222 -28.85 19.85 -18.72
C GLY A 222 -27.94 18.66 -18.43
N LYS A 223 -27.81 17.70 -19.36
CA LYS A 223 -27.02 16.47 -19.21
C LYS A 223 -25.91 16.39 -20.24
N THR A 224 -24.90 15.60 -19.93
CA THR A 224 -23.74 15.32 -20.80
C THR A 224 -23.58 13.81 -20.92
N LEU A 225 -23.62 13.29 -22.14
CA LEU A 225 -23.33 11.89 -22.41
C LEU A 225 -21.82 11.67 -22.37
N VAL A 226 -21.39 10.61 -21.68
CA VAL A 226 -19.99 10.20 -21.62
C VAL A 226 -19.88 8.80 -22.17
N MET A 227 -18.96 8.62 -23.10
CA MET A 227 -18.58 7.34 -23.68
C MET A 227 -17.08 7.14 -23.40
N ALA A 228 -16.78 6.13 -22.59
CA ALA A 228 -15.44 5.82 -22.13
C ALA A 228 -15.07 4.40 -22.58
N VAL A 229 -14.01 4.27 -23.37
CA VAL A 229 -13.50 3.00 -23.87
C VAL A 229 -12.47 2.47 -22.87
N TYR A 230 -12.66 1.22 -22.45
CA TYR A 230 -11.80 0.50 -21.51
C TYR A 230 -11.23 -0.75 -22.18
N ASP A 231 -10.06 -1.17 -21.73
CA ASP A 231 -9.55 -2.50 -21.99
C ASP A 231 -10.02 -3.48 -20.90
N PHE A 232 -10.49 -4.66 -21.28
CA PHE A 232 -10.92 -5.69 -20.32
C PHE A 232 -9.74 -6.54 -19.87
N ASP A 233 -9.28 -6.32 -18.64
CA ASP A 233 -8.22 -7.14 -18.04
C ASP A 233 -8.79 -8.20 -17.08
N ARG A 234 -8.40 -9.47 -17.26
CA ARG A 234 -8.89 -10.60 -16.48
C ARG A 234 -8.28 -10.69 -15.07
N PHE A 235 -7.08 -10.14 -14.86
CA PHE A 235 -6.33 -10.30 -13.61
C PHE A 235 -5.85 -8.98 -13.01
N SER A 236 -6.06 -7.86 -13.71
CA SER A 236 -5.73 -6.50 -13.26
C SER A 236 -6.99 -5.64 -13.07
N LYS A 237 -6.78 -4.36 -12.76
CA LYS A 237 -7.83 -3.34 -12.96
C LYS A 237 -7.95 -3.09 -14.48
N HIS A 238 -9.17 -2.94 -14.98
CA HIS A 238 -9.42 -2.56 -16.37
C HIS A 238 -8.89 -1.14 -16.62
N ASP A 239 -7.97 -0.98 -17.58
CA ASP A 239 -7.44 0.33 -17.95
C ASP A 239 -8.39 1.10 -18.86
N ILE A 240 -8.34 2.43 -18.79
CA ILE A 240 -9.14 3.32 -19.63
C ILE A 240 -8.29 3.75 -20.83
N ILE A 241 -8.74 3.39 -22.03
CA ILE A 241 -8.09 3.76 -23.30
C ILE A 241 -8.34 5.24 -23.59
N GLY A 242 -9.56 5.73 -23.36
CA GLY A 242 -9.91 7.14 -23.48
C GLY A 242 -11.41 7.36 -23.35
N GLU A 243 -11.82 8.62 -23.19
CA GLU A 243 -13.23 9.00 -23.16
C GLU A 243 -13.50 10.23 -24.02
N PHE A 244 -14.76 10.50 -24.31
CA PHE A 244 -15.21 11.82 -24.73
C PHE A 244 -16.58 12.14 -24.14
N LYS A 245 -16.86 13.45 -24.05
CA LYS A 245 -18.01 14.03 -23.37
C LYS A 245 -18.82 14.83 -24.39
N VAL A 246 -20.07 14.45 -24.62
CA VAL A 246 -21.00 15.08 -25.57
C VAL A 246 -22.06 15.85 -24.78
N PRO A 247 -22.02 17.19 -24.75
CA PRO A 247 -23.08 18.00 -24.16
C PRO A 247 -24.38 17.80 -24.95
N MET A 248 -25.48 17.43 -24.28
CA MET A 248 -26.75 17.15 -24.98
C MET A 248 -27.46 18.42 -25.46
N ASN A 249 -26.96 19.61 -25.12
CA ASN A 249 -27.41 20.89 -25.65
C ASN A 249 -26.75 21.29 -26.99
N THR A 250 -25.73 20.56 -27.46
CA THR A 250 -25.09 20.79 -28.78
C THR A 250 -25.52 19.79 -29.85
N VAL A 251 -26.40 18.84 -29.53
CA VAL A 251 -26.90 17.81 -30.46
C VAL A 251 -28.29 18.21 -30.98
N ASP A 252 -28.46 18.22 -32.31
CA ASP A 252 -29.79 18.35 -32.92
C ASP A 252 -30.48 16.99 -32.98
N PHE A 253 -31.48 16.80 -32.11
CA PHE A 253 -32.32 15.61 -32.09
C PHE A 253 -33.48 15.66 -33.11
N GLY A 254 -33.53 16.66 -34.00
CA GLY A 254 -34.43 16.65 -35.16
C GLY A 254 -34.07 15.59 -36.21
N HIS A 255 -32.85 15.06 -36.16
CA HIS A 255 -32.34 14.01 -37.03
C HIS A 255 -31.47 13.02 -36.24
N VAL A 256 -31.34 11.78 -36.73
CA VAL A 256 -30.38 10.82 -36.19
C VAL A 256 -28.97 11.37 -36.44
N THR A 257 -28.26 11.71 -35.37
CA THR A 257 -26.87 12.16 -35.44
C THR A 257 -25.96 10.94 -35.43
N GLU A 258 -25.14 10.74 -36.46
CA GLU A 258 -24.10 9.70 -36.48
C GLU A 258 -22.76 10.35 -36.86
N GLU A 259 -21.74 10.14 -36.03
CA GLU A 259 -20.43 10.75 -36.26
C GLU A 259 -19.27 9.95 -35.63
N TRP A 260 -18.07 10.28 -36.07
CA TRP A 260 -16.82 9.83 -35.47
C TRP A 260 -16.29 10.90 -34.50
N ARG A 261 -15.79 10.45 -33.34
CA ARG A 261 -15.05 11.29 -32.38
C ARG A 261 -13.75 10.63 -31.98
N ASP A 262 -12.69 11.43 -31.98
CA ASP A 262 -11.39 11.10 -31.40
C ASP A 262 -11.52 10.92 -29.88
N LEU A 263 -10.89 9.87 -29.35
CA LEU A 263 -10.86 9.59 -27.92
C LEU A 263 -9.83 10.49 -27.24
N GLN A 264 -10.20 11.10 -26.12
CA GLN A 264 -9.35 11.98 -25.34
C GLN A 264 -8.81 11.23 -24.12
N SER A 265 -7.63 11.62 -23.63
CA SER A 265 -7.06 11.03 -22.43
C SER A 265 -7.98 11.31 -21.26
N ALA A 266 -8.51 10.25 -20.65
CA ALA A 266 -9.51 10.38 -19.61
C ALA A 266 -8.88 11.04 -18.37
N GLU A 267 -9.50 12.12 -17.90
CA GLU A 267 -9.21 12.71 -16.59
C GLU A 267 -9.38 11.59 -15.55
N LYS A 268 -8.27 11.07 -15.00
CA LYS A 268 -8.24 9.91 -14.10
C LYS A 268 -9.37 10.02 -13.09
N GLU A 269 -10.40 9.17 -13.23
CA GLU A 269 -11.68 9.32 -12.50
C GLU A 269 -11.40 9.55 -11.02
N GLU A 270 -11.58 10.80 -10.55
CA GLU A 270 -11.11 11.22 -9.23
C GLU A 270 -11.61 10.24 -8.18
N GLN A 271 -10.68 9.50 -7.53
CA GLN A 271 -11.00 8.54 -6.48
C GLN A 271 -11.95 9.22 -5.50
N GLU A 272 -13.16 8.68 -5.34
CA GLU A 272 -14.30 9.37 -4.71
C GLU A 272 -13.86 10.08 -3.42
N LYS A 273 -13.73 11.42 -3.47
CA LYS A 273 -13.01 12.19 -2.46
C LYS A 273 -13.51 11.86 -1.06
N LEU A 274 -12.71 11.08 -0.32
CA LEU A 274 -13.06 10.54 0.99
C LEU A 274 -13.07 11.62 2.09
N GLY A 275 -12.52 12.80 1.77
CA GLY A 275 -12.40 13.97 2.62
C GLY A 275 -10.95 14.25 3.00
N ASP A 276 -10.72 15.37 3.68
CA ASP A 276 -9.40 15.73 4.22
C ASP A 276 -9.45 15.77 5.75
N ILE A 277 -8.35 15.39 6.41
CA ILE A 277 -8.16 15.50 7.85
C ILE A 277 -7.02 16.47 8.19
N CYS A 278 -7.28 17.37 9.15
CA CYS A 278 -6.27 18.25 9.73
C CYS A 278 -5.84 17.72 11.10
N PHE A 279 -4.54 17.48 11.26
CA PHE A 279 -3.96 17.14 12.56
C PHE A 279 -2.60 17.81 12.74
N SER A 280 -2.19 17.97 14.00
CA SER A 280 -0.85 18.46 14.33
C SER A 280 0.03 17.40 14.97
N LEU A 281 1.30 17.40 14.56
CA LEU A 281 2.34 16.54 15.07
C LEU A 281 3.35 17.36 15.87
N ARG A 282 3.77 16.84 17.03
CA ARG A 282 4.77 17.47 17.90
C ARG A 282 5.64 16.42 18.57
N TYR A 283 6.92 16.41 18.24
CA TYR A 283 7.90 15.52 18.89
C TYR A 283 8.78 16.26 19.91
N VAL A 284 9.06 15.60 21.04
CA VAL A 284 9.97 16.07 22.10
C VAL A 284 11.02 14.98 22.35
N PRO A 285 12.19 15.03 21.68
CA PRO A 285 13.22 13.98 21.73
C PRO A 285 13.71 13.68 23.15
N THR A 286 13.98 14.73 23.94
CA THR A 286 14.49 14.64 25.33
C THR A 286 13.56 13.88 26.28
N ALA A 287 12.28 13.73 25.93
CA ALA A 287 11.28 13.02 26.73
C ALA A 287 10.70 11.80 25.99
N GLY A 288 11.22 11.46 24.80
CA GLY A 288 10.65 10.44 23.92
C GLY A 288 9.16 10.62 23.64
N LYS A 289 8.64 11.86 23.62
CA LYS A 289 7.19 12.13 23.60
C LYS A 289 6.73 12.62 22.23
N LEU A 290 5.92 11.81 21.56
CA LEU A 290 5.17 12.18 20.36
C LEU A 290 3.75 12.59 20.76
N THR A 291 3.32 13.78 20.35
CA THR A 291 1.95 14.27 20.55
C THR A 291 1.29 14.43 19.19
N VAL A 292 0.08 13.89 19.05
CA VAL A 292 -0.78 14.02 17.87
C VAL A 292 -2.06 14.69 18.33
N VAL A 293 -2.40 15.85 17.76
CA VAL A 293 -3.68 16.53 18.04
C VAL A 293 -4.54 16.45 16.81
N ILE A 294 -5.67 15.75 16.88
CA ILE A 294 -6.67 15.74 15.81
C ILE A 294 -7.45 17.04 15.92
N LEU A 295 -7.36 17.90 14.90
CA LEU A 295 -8.00 19.21 14.92
C LEU A 295 -9.42 19.07 14.37
N GLU A 296 -9.55 18.73 13.10
CA GLU A 296 -10.82 18.64 12.38
C GLU A 296 -10.69 17.77 11.12
N ALA A 297 -11.80 17.43 10.49
CA ALA A 297 -11.84 16.93 9.12
C ALA A 297 -12.92 17.67 8.33
N LYS A 298 -12.82 17.65 7.00
CA LYS A 298 -13.77 18.31 6.09
C LYS A 298 -14.10 17.43 4.88
N ASN A 299 -15.22 17.71 4.24
CA ASN A 299 -15.67 17.06 3.00
C ASN A 299 -15.68 15.52 3.09
N LEU A 300 -15.94 14.94 4.27
CA LEU A 300 -15.92 13.49 4.44
C LEU A 300 -16.94 12.79 3.53
N LYS A 301 -16.58 11.62 3.01
CA LYS A 301 -17.54 10.78 2.27
C LYS A 301 -18.66 10.32 3.20
N LYS A 302 -19.89 10.50 2.71
CA LYS A 302 -21.15 10.12 3.35
C LYS A 302 -21.31 8.59 3.33
N MET A 303 -21.57 7.97 4.49
CA MET A 303 -21.87 6.53 4.58
C MET A 303 -23.35 6.25 4.93
N ASP A 304 -24.00 7.10 5.74
CA ASP A 304 -25.38 6.83 6.20
C ASP A 304 -26.43 6.84 5.07
N VAL A 305 -27.25 5.78 5.03
CA VAL A 305 -28.46 5.69 4.19
C VAL A 305 -29.61 6.49 4.82
N GLY A 306 -29.44 7.82 4.89
CA GLY A 306 -30.47 8.77 5.33
C GLY A 306 -29.96 9.87 6.26
N GLY A 307 -28.88 9.62 6.99
CA GLY A 307 -28.12 10.63 7.74
C GLY A 307 -27.09 11.36 6.88
N LEU A 308 -26.01 11.84 7.51
CA LEU A 308 -24.75 12.21 6.86
C LEU A 308 -23.69 11.14 7.16
N SER A 309 -23.07 11.27 8.33
CA SER A 309 -22.15 10.35 8.99
C SER A 309 -22.05 10.75 10.47
N ASP A 310 -21.77 9.81 11.38
CA ASP A 310 -21.39 10.03 12.79
C ASP A 310 -19.84 9.84 12.97
N PRO A 311 -18.96 10.65 12.34
CA PRO A 311 -17.53 10.35 12.27
C PRO A 311 -16.76 10.38 13.61
N TYR A 312 -15.72 9.55 13.68
CA TYR A 312 -14.67 9.57 14.70
C TYR A 312 -13.33 9.06 14.16
N VAL A 313 -12.24 9.45 14.80
CA VAL A 313 -10.88 9.12 14.37
C VAL A 313 -10.24 8.08 15.29
N LYS A 314 -9.66 7.02 14.71
CA LYS A 314 -8.76 6.07 15.39
C LYS A 314 -7.31 6.40 15.03
N ILE A 315 -6.43 6.37 16.02
CA ILE A 315 -4.99 6.53 15.84
C ILE A 315 -4.30 5.25 16.29
N HIS A 316 -3.52 4.64 15.41
CA HIS A 316 -2.71 3.46 15.70
C HIS A 316 -1.23 3.81 15.53
N LEU A 317 -0.45 3.68 16.61
CA LEU A 317 1.01 3.67 16.53
C LEU A 317 1.44 2.26 16.09
N MET A 318 2.12 2.19 14.95
CA MET A 318 2.64 0.97 14.34
C MET A 318 4.16 0.94 14.42
N GLN A 319 4.74 -0.27 14.48
CA GLN A 319 6.17 -0.52 14.29
C GLN A 319 6.37 -1.93 13.73
N ASN A 320 7.19 -2.08 12.69
CA ASN A 320 7.45 -3.36 12.01
C ASN A 320 6.15 -4.14 11.67
N GLY A 321 5.12 -3.44 11.16
CA GLY A 321 3.80 -4.01 10.85
C GLY A 321 2.93 -4.40 12.05
N LYS A 322 3.36 -4.16 13.29
CA LYS A 322 2.60 -4.48 14.53
C LYS A 322 1.96 -3.23 15.14
N ARG A 323 0.70 -3.35 15.57
CA ARG A 323 -0.06 -2.32 16.31
C ARG A 323 0.46 -2.26 17.76
N LEU A 324 1.15 -1.18 18.14
CA LEU A 324 1.73 -0.99 19.48
C LEU A 324 0.75 -0.34 20.47
N LYS A 325 0.16 0.81 20.09
CA LYS A 325 -0.75 1.60 20.94
C LYS A 325 -1.89 2.14 20.08
N LYS A 326 -3.12 2.11 20.62
CA LYS A 326 -4.35 2.58 19.97
C LYS A 326 -5.00 3.67 20.80
N LYS A 327 -5.50 4.72 20.14
CA LYS A 327 -6.33 5.79 20.73
C LYS A 327 -7.50 6.11 19.78
N LYS A 328 -8.54 6.78 20.28
CA LYS A 328 -9.68 7.26 19.49
C LYS A 328 -10.18 8.60 20.02
N THR A 329 -10.85 9.36 19.17
CA THR A 329 -11.56 10.59 19.54
C THR A 329 -12.93 10.31 20.16
N THR A 330 -13.60 11.38 20.59
CA THR A 330 -15.08 11.42 20.65
C THR A 330 -15.72 11.22 19.28
N ILE A 331 -16.99 10.84 19.27
CA ILE A 331 -17.82 10.71 18.07
C ILE A 331 -18.58 12.02 17.85
N LYS A 332 -18.54 12.56 16.64
CA LYS A 332 -19.28 13.76 16.23
C LYS A 332 -20.46 13.29 15.39
N LYS A 333 -21.69 13.65 15.76
CA LYS A 333 -22.88 13.11 15.09
C LYS A 333 -23.34 13.95 13.91
N ASN A 334 -23.86 13.28 12.88
CA ASN A 334 -24.48 13.84 11.69
C ASN A 334 -23.70 15.03 11.07
N THR A 335 -22.43 14.81 10.71
CA THR A 335 -21.58 15.85 10.10
C THR A 335 -20.53 15.26 9.16
N LEU A 336 -20.27 15.94 8.03
CA LEU A 336 -19.14 15.65 7.13
C LEU A 336 -17.95 16.59 7.37
N ASN A 337 -18.07 17.51 8.33
CA ASN A 337 -17.04 18.47 8.73
C ASN A 337 -16.84 18.48 10.27
N PRO A 338 -16.34 17.38 10.87
CA PRO A 338 -16.22 17.25 12.33
C PRO A 338 -15.02 18.02 12.92
N TYR A 339 -15.29 18.87 13.92
CA TYR A 339 -14.26 19.50 14.76
C TYR A 339 -14.02 18.72 16.06
N TYR A 340 -12.77 18.36 16.34
CA TYR A 340 -12.35 17.55 17.49
C TYR A 340 -11.53 18.36 18.51
N ASN A 341 -10.37 18.89 18.08
CA ASN A 341 -9.32 19.46 18.92
C ASN A 341 -8.87 18.53 20.08
N GLU A 342 -8.69 17.24 19.79
CA GLU A 342 -8.38 16.20 20.79
C GLU A 342 -6.89 15.80 20.75
N SER A 343 -6.23 15.86 21.91
CA SER A 343 -4.77 15.68 22.04
C SER A 343 -4.38 14.31 22.59
N PHE A 344 -3.51 13.61 21.85
CA PHE A 344 -3.09 12.25 22.13
C PHE A 344 -1.57 12.14 22.26
N SER A 345 -1.10 11.61 23.39
CA SER A 345 0.33 11.41 23.67
C SER A 345 0.76 9.95 23.52
N PHE A 346 1.89 9.73 22.85
CA PHE A 346 2.57 8.45 22.70
C PHE A 346 4.04 8.57 23.17
N GLU A 347 4.57 7.47 23.70
CA GLU A 347 5.99 7.33 24.04
C GLU A 347 6.71 6.62 22.89
N VAL A 348 7.66 7.30 22.28
CA VAL A 348 8.51 6.84 21.17
C VAL A 348 9.94 7.37 21.40
N PRO A 349 10.89 6.51 21.81
CA PRO A 349 12.31 6.85 21.91
C PRO A 349 12.87 7.36 20.57
N PHE A 350 13.87 8.25 20.60
CA PHE A 350 14.40 8.86 19.38
C PHE A 350 15.04 7.82 18.44
N GLU A 351 15.66 6.80 19.02
CA GLU A 351 16.24 5.63 18.34
C GLU A 351 15.19 4.81 17.56
N GLN A 352 13.90 5.02 17.83
CA GLN A 352 12.77 4.35 17.20
C GLN A 352 11.93 5.28 16.31
N ILE A 353 12.14 6.60 16.31
CA ILE A 353 11.27 7.56 15.59
C ILE A 353 11.31 7.35 14.07
N GLN A 354 12.41 6.80 13.54
CA GLN A 354 12.56 6.43 12.12
C GLN A 354 11.93 5.08 11.75
N LYS A 355 11.35 4.34 12.71
CA LYS A 355 10.80 2.98 12.51
C LYS A 355 9.35 2.84 12.92
N VAL A 356 8.73 3.92 13.40
CA VAL A 356 7.30 3.96 13.71
C VAL A 356 6.52 4.57 12.56
N GLN A 357 5.24 4.21 12.49
CA GLN A 357 4.25 4.87 11.65
C GLN A 357 3.06 5.24 12.53
N VAL A 358 2.46 6.41 12.29
CA VAL A 358 1.19 6.79 12.92
C VAL A 358 0.11 6.68 11.85
N VAL A 359 -0.72 5.66 11.96
CA VAL A 359 -1.87 5.44 11.08
C VAL A 359 -3.07 6.14 11.69
N VAL A 360 -3.63 7.10 10.95
CA VAL A 360 -4.84 7.84 11.30
C VAL A 360 -5.96 7.33 10.41
N THR A 361 -7.07 6.91 11.00
CA THR A 361 -8.21 6.34 10.28
C THR A 361 -9.48 7.07 10.70
N VAL A 362 -10.21 7.62 9.74
CA VAL A 362 -11.55 8.20 9.97
C VAL A 362 -12.58 7.13 9.70
N LEU A 363 -13.50 6.93 10.63
CA LEU A 363 -14.57 5.94 10.53
C LEU A 363 -15.90 6.57 10.86
N ASP A 364 -16.95 6.00 10.30
CA ASP A 364 -18.32 6.25 10.70
C ASP A 364 -18.69 5.45 11.96
N TYR A 365 -19.70 5.91 12.71
CA TYR A 365 -20.21 5.24 13.90
C TYR A 365 -21.64 4.70 13.68
N ASP A 366 -21.70 3.49 13.15
CA ASP A 366 -22.93 2.72 13.04
C ASP A 366 -23.47 2.31 14.42
N LYS A 367 -24.70 2.73 14.71
CA LYS A 367 -25.44 2.36 15.94
C LYS A 367 -25.83 0.88 15.94
N ILE A 368 -26.00 0.29 14.74
CA ILE A 368 -26.37 -1.10 14.50
C ILE A 368 -25.50 -1.61 13.35
N GLY A 369 -24.52 -2.47 13.64
CA GLY A 369 -23.63 -3.05 12.64
C GLY A 369 -22.14 -2.93 12.98
N LYS A 370 -21.30 -2.97 11.95
CA LYS A 370 -19.85 -2.77 12.02
C LYS A 370 -19.54 -1.35 11.56
N ASN A 371 -18.78 -0.63 12.38
CA ASN A 371 -18.30 0.73 12.08
C ASN A 371 -17.43 0.71 10.81
N ASP A 372 -17.88 1.37 9.74
CA ASP A 372 -17.15 1.41 8.47
C ASP A 372 -16.09 2.51 8.41
N ALA A 373 -15.06 2.29 7.58
CA ALA A 373 -13.96 3.24 7.40
C ALA A 373 -14.28 4.21 6.26
N ILE A 374 -14.28 5.50 6.57
CA ILE A 374 -14.44 6.57 5.58
C ILE A 374 -13.11 6.74 4.82
N GLY A 375 -11.97 6.65 5.51
CA GLY A 375 -10.66 6.68 4.87
C GLY A 375 -9.50 6.64 5.86
N LYS A 376 -8.28 6.51 5.35
CA LYS A 376 -7.05 6.27 6.12
C LYS A 376 -5.89 7.10 5.56
N VAL A 377 -4.94 7.43 6.44
CA VAL A 377 -3.63 8.00 6.07
C VAL A 377 -2.57 7.51 7.06
N PHE A 378 -1.30 7.50 6.69
CA PHE A 378 -0.20 7.16 7.59
C PHE A 378 1.01 8.07 7.42
N VAL A 379 1.60 8.50 8.53
CA VAL A 379 2.82 9.35 8.56
C VAL A 379 3.96 8.61 9.26
N GLY A 380 5.19 8.76 8.77
CA GLY A 380 6.39 8.24 9.40
C GLY A 380 7.22 7.34 8.49
N TYR A 381 7.61 6.16 8.97
CA TYR A 381 8.44 5.25 8.17
C TYR A 381 7.71 4.81 6.88
N ASN A 382 8.39 4.94 5.74
CA ASN A 382 7.86 4.62 4.40
C ASN A 382 6.63 5.41 3.92
N SER A 383 6.25 6.53 4.57
CA SER A 383 5.32 7.48 3.94
C SER A 383 6.03 8.28 2.85
N THR A 384 5.28 8.83 1.89
CA THR A 384 5.74 9.63 0.74
C THR A 384 5.13 11.05 0.80
N GLY A 385 5.48 11.93 -0.14
CA GLY A 385 4.80 13.21 -0.38
C GLY A 385 4.46 14.05 0.88
N ALA A 386 3.19 14.48 0.96
CA ALA A 386 2.68 15.34 2.04
C ALA A 386 2.84 14.73 3.44
N GLU A 387 2.68 13.43 3.57
CA GLU A 387 2.81 12.65 4.81
C GLU A 387 4.26 12.59 5.30
N LEU A 388 5.20 12.34 4.39
CA LEU A 388 6.64 12.38 4.67
C LEU A 388 7.08 13.81 5.02
N ARG A 389 6.60 14.79 4.26
CA ARG A 389 6.86 16.21 4.50
C ARG A 389 6.40 16.64 5.90
N HIS A 390 5.20 16.28 6.33
CA HIS A 390 4.69 16.57 7.68
C HIS A 390 5.56 15.96 8.78
N TRP A 391 6.00 14.71 8.58
CA TRP A 391 6.90 14.02 9.51
C TRP A 391 8.29 14.66 9.57
N SER A 392 8.83 15.07 8.41
CA SER A 392 10.12 15.75 8.29
C SER A 392 10.10 17.11 9.00
N ASP A 393 9.05 17.91 8.82
CA ASP A 393 8.91 19.23 9.44
C ASP A 393 8.66 19.12 10.95
N MET A 394 7.97 18.07 11.43
CA MET A 394 7.88 17.75 12.87
C MET A 394 9.27 17.49 13.48
N LEU A 395 10.14 16.76 12.78
CA LEU A 395 11.50 16.45 13.26
C LEU A 395 12.43 17.67 13.16
N ALA A 396 12.33 18.47 12.10
CA ALA A 396 13.09 19.70 11.91
C ALA A 396 12.70 20.81 12.91
N ASN A 397 11.46 20.79 13.43
CA ASN A 397 10.92 21.76 14.40
C ASN A 397 10.65 21.14 15.79
N PRO A 398 11.66 20.55 16.47
CA PRO A 398 11.45 19.83 17.72
C PRO A 398 10.86 20.74 18.79
N ARG A 399 9.91 20.18 19.57
CA ARG A 399 9.08 20.87 20.57
C ARG A 399 8.03 21.86 20.03
N ARG A 400 7.93 22.12 18.72
CA ARG A 400 6.81 22.87 18.12
C ARG A 400 5.75 21.90 17.57
N PRO A 401 4.44 22.22 17.66
CA PRO A 401 3.43 21.54 16.86
C PRO A 401 3.47 22.07 15.42
N ILE A 402 3.44 21.15 14.45
CA ILE A 402 3.23 21.44 13.03
C ILE A 402 1.86 20.89 12.67
N ALA A 403 0.93 21.74 12.24
CA ALA A 403 -0.40 21.35 11.76
C ALA A 403 -0.39 21.24 10.22
N GLN A 404 -1.02 20.20 9.68
CA GLN A 404 -1.11 20.01 8.23
C GLN A 404 -2.42 19.28 7.88
N TRP A 405 -2.94 19.56 6.68
CA TRP A 405 -4.01 18.79 6.05
C TRP A 405 -3.43 17.59 5.31
N HIS A 406 -4.18 16.49 5.33
CA HIS A 406 -3.91 15.27 4.56
C HIS A 406 -5.21 14.76 3.95
N THR A 407 -5.18 14.40 2.67
CA THR A 407 -6.34 13.81 1.98
C THR A 407 -6.46 12.34 2.36
N LEU A 408 -7.68 11.89 2.63
CA LEU A 408 -7.92 10.51 3.05
C LEU A 408 -7.86 9.56 1.85
N GLN A 409 -7.12 8.47 2.01
CA GLN A 409 -6.98 7.39 1.03
C GLN A 409 -7.80 6.15 1.42
N VAL A 410 -8.02 5.24 0.46
CA VAL A 410 -8.81 4.02 0.68
C VAL A 410 -8.15 3.13 1.75
N GLU A 411 -8.94 2.54 2.67
CA GLU A 411 -8.41 1.75 3.79
C GLU A 411 -7.55 0.56 3.31
N GLU A 412 -7.89 -0.04 2.17
CA GLU A 412 -7.22 -1.19 1.56
C GLU A 412 -5.90 -0.79 0.88
N GLU A 413 -5.87 0.29 0.09
CA GLU A 413 -4.67 0.82 -0.56
C GLU A 413 -3.60 1.16 0.49
N VAL A 414 -3.99 1.84 1.58
CA VAL A 414 -3.07 2.18 2.66
C VAL A 414 -2.62 0.94 3.45
N ASP A 415 -3.49 -0.04 3.74
CA ASP A 415 -3.04 -1.27 4.40
C ASP A 415 -2.14 -2.12 3.49
N ALA A 416 -2.28 -2.05 2.16
CA ALA A 416 -1.33 -2.63 1.21
C ALA A 416 0.03 -1.93 1.27
N MET A 417 0.09 -0.59 1.27
CA MET A 417 1.34 0.17 1.45
C MET A 417 2.04 -0.17 2.78
N LEU A 418 1.27 -0.39 3.85
CA LEU A 418 1.77 -0.81 5.17
C LEU A 418 2.18 -2.29 5.23
N ALA A 419 1.72 -3.13 4.30
CA ALA A 419 2.00 -4.56 4.25
C ALA A 419 3.18 -4.95 3.34
N VAL A 420 3.33 -4.28 2.19
CA VAL A 420 4.32 -4.60 1.14
C VAL A 420 5.77 -4.38 1.59
N LYS A 421 6.02 -3.45 2.51
CA LYS A 421 7.38 -3.02 2.93
C LYS A 421 7.76 -3.56 4.33
N LYS A 422 7.61 -4.87 4.54
CA LYS A 422 7.89 -5.60 5.80
C LYS A 422 9.32 -6.10 5.94
#